data_AF-A0A0D0BT51-F1
#
_entry.id   AF-A0A0D0BT51-F1
#
_cell.length_a   1.000
_cell.length_b   1.000
_cell.length_c   1.000
_cell.angle_alpha   90.00
_cell.angle_beta   90.00
_cell.angle_gamma   90.00
#
_symmetry.space_group_name_H-M   'P 1'
#
loop_
_entity.id
_entity.type
_entity.pdbx_description
1 polymer ?
#
loop_
_entity_poly.entity_id
_entity_poly.type
_entity_poly.pdbx_seq_one_letter_code
_entity_poly.pdbx_strand_id
1 'polypeptide(L)'
;MTEPKLPSEQVNYSYIDNDYPETYPLDLPLVIMSVEESRHYSISGPDALEEWASSASRGFGYLRLGKEKRRFALSVFHQFHCLRLIRKALDGTYDAGTKGHVQHCLTYLRQMILCHPDLTLEPADIITRDKEVYRSGGNHICRDWSKVYEMMNDNFESSI
;
A
#
# COMPACT_ATOMS: atom_id res chain seq x y z
N MET A 1 -28.10 -19.00 -2.35
CA MET A 1 -27.15 -20.13 -2.41
C MET A 1 -26.45 -20.01 -3.76
N THR A 2 -25.32 -19.32 -3.79
CA THR A 2 -24.54 -19.10 -5.02
C THR A 2 -23.52 -20.22 -5.16
N GLU A 3 -23.45 -20.79 -6.36
CA GLU A 3 -22.64 -21.95 -6.74
C GLU A 3 -21.16 -21.83 -6.34
N PRO A 4 -20.48 -22.97 -6.06
CA PRO A 4 -19.04 -22.97 -5.84
C PRO A 4 -18.34 -22.62 -7.16
N LYS A 5 -17.58 -21.51 -7.17
CA LYS A 5 -16.69 -21.19 -8.29
C LYS A 5 -15.67 -22.31 -8.43
N LEU A 6 -15.59 -22.90 -9.62
CA LEU A 6 -14.57 -23.85 -10.05
C LEU A 6 -13.16 -23.31 -9.74
N PRO A 7 -12.17 -24.19 -9.47
CA PRO A 7 -10.80 -23.77 -9.23
C PRO A 7 -10.34 -22.96 -10.44
N SER A 8 -9.88 -21.74 -10.20
CA SER A 8 -9.46 -20.82 -11.26
C SER A 8 -8.44 -21.50 -12.16
N GLU A 9 -8.83 -21.81 -13.40
CA GLU A 9 -7.86 -22.10 -14.45
C GLU A 9 -6.84 -20.96 -14.44
N GLN A 10 -5.56 -21.29 -14.31
CA GLN A 10 -4.49 -20.32 -14.42
C GLN A 10 -4.48 -19.79 -15.85
N VAL A 11 -5.22 -18.71 -16.07
CA VAL A 11 -5.21 -17.99 -17.35
C VAL A 11 -3.81 -17.43 -17.53
N ASN A 12 -3.11 -17.89 -18.57
CA ASN A 12 -1.79 -17.39 -18.93
C ASN A 12 -1.93 -16.09 -19.71
N TYR A 13 -1.47 -14.98 -19.12
CA TYR A 13 -1.43 -13.66 -19.74
C TYR A 13 -0.09 -13.41 -20.44
N SER A 14 -0.11 -12.79 -21.62
CA SER A 14 1.11 -12.37 -22.33
C SER A 14 1.74 -11.11 -21.75
N TYR A 15 0.96 -10.28 -21.05
CA TYR A 15 1.32 -8.95 -20.56
C TYR A 15 1.61 -7.92 -21.67
N ILE A 16 1.20 -8.21 -22.91
CA ILE A 16 1.31 -7.31 -24.06
C ILE A 16 -0.02 -6.56 -24.21
N ASP A 17 0.04 -5.27 -24.55
CA ASP A 17 -1.13 -4.40 -24.74
C ASP A 17 -2.14 -4.48 -23.59
N ASN A 18 -3.33 -5.03 -23.84
CA ASN A 18 -4.43 -5.19 -22.88
C ASN A 18 -4.56 -6.61 -22.31
N ASP A 19 -3.65 -7.51 -22.66
CA ASP A 19 -3.66 -8.90 -22.18
C ASP A 19 -2.91 -9.05 -20.85
N TYR A 20 -3.52 -8.53 -19.79
CA TYR A 20 -3.04 -8.62 -18.42
C TYR A 20 -4.25 -8.62 -17.48
N PRO A 21 -4.15 -9.23 -16.28
CA PRO A 21 -5.26 -9.22 -15.33
C PRO A 21 -5.36 -7.85 -14.65
N GLU A 22 -6.58 -7.45 -14.29
CA GLU A 22 -6.80 -6.23 -13.50
C GLU A 22 -6.15 -6.32 -12.11
N THR A 23 -6.14 -7.52 -11.52
CA THR A 23 -5.52 -7.80 -10.22
C THR A 23 -4.42 -8.84 -10.35
N TYR A 24 -3.31 -8.62 -9.65
CA TYR A 24 -2.24 -9.61 -9.65
C TYR A 24 -2.69 -10.87 -8.87
N PRO A 25 -2.62 -12.07 -9.46
CA PRO A 25 -3.13 -13.29 -8.84
C PRO A 25 -2.17 -13.78 -7.75
N LEU A 26 -2.34 -13.25 -6.54
CA LEU A 26 -1.60 -13.67 -5.36
C LEU A 26 -2.60 -14.02 -4.25
N ASP A 27 -2.52 -15.27 -3.79
CA ASP A 27 -3.28 -15.68 -2.60
C ASP A 27 -2.61 -15.13 -1.35
N LEU A 28 -3.41 -14.51 -0.49
CA LEU A 28 -2.92 -13.84 0.71
C LEU A 28 -3.67 -14.41 1.92
N PRO A 29 -2.98 -15.12 2.83
CA PRO A 29 -3.61 -15.61 4.05
C PRO A 29 -4.07 -14.44 4.93
N LEU A 30 -4.97 -14.73 5.87
CA LEU A 30 -5.45 -13.74 6.83
C LEU A 30 -4.51 -13.68 8.05
N VAL A 31 -4.24 -12.47 8.52
CA VAL A 31 -3.44 -12.17 9.71
C VAL A 31 -4.15 -11.14 10.57
N ILE A 32 -3.85 -11.12 11.86
CA ILE A 32 -4.34 -10.07 12.76
C ILE A 32 -3.29 -8.96 12.80
N MET A 33 -3.72 -7.72 12.59
CA MET A 33 -2.90 -6.53 12.78
C MET A 33 -3.54 -5.64 13.82
N SER A 34 -2.76 -5.26 14.83
CA SER A 34 -3.15 -4.19 15.75
C SER A 34 -2.84 -2.85 15.10
N VAL A 35 -3.86 -2.04 14.88
CA VAL A 35 -3.70 -0.65 14.45
C VAL A 35 -3.53 0.18 15.71
N GLU A 36 -2.41 0.91 15.77
CA GLU A 36 -2.04 1.74 16.91
C GLU A 36 -1.21 2.95 16.46
N GLU A 37 -1.21 4.00 17.28
CA GLU A 37 -0.30 5.11 17.11
C GLU A 37 1.15 4.67 17.30
N SER A 38 2.05 5.19 16.47
CA SER A 38 3.47 4.86 16.50
C SER A 38 4.33 6.10 16.68
N ARG A 39 5.47 5.93 17.34
CA ARG A 39 6.56 6.93 17.35
C ARG A 39 7.36 6.92 16.04
N HIS A 40 7.23 5.86 15.26
CA HIS A 40 7.81 5.72 13.92
C HIS A 40 6.96 6.44 12.89
N TYR A 41 7.54 6.69 11.71
CA TYR A 41 6.91 7.37 10.57
C TYR A 41 6.54 8.82 10.87
N SER A 42 7.43 9.53 11.57
CA SER A 42 7.25 10.96 11.87
C SER A 42 7.20 11.83 10.60
N ILE A 43 6.52 12.98 10.67
CA ILE A 43 6.48 13.95 9.55
C ILE A 43 7.87 14.50 9.26
N SER A 44 8.63 14.84 10.29
CA SER A 44 9.97 15.42 10.22
C SER A 44 10.90 14.76 11.23
N GLY A 45 12.21 15.00 11.10
CA GLY A 45 13.24 14.41 11.97
C GLY A 45 14.29 13.63 11.18
N PRO A 46 15.40 13.23 11.83
CA PRO A 46 16.52 12.57 11.16
C PRO A 46 16.14 11.23 10.52
N ASP A 47 15.28 10.46 11.18
CA ASP A 47 14.94 9.10 10.75
C ASP A 47 13.73 9.06 9.81
N ALA A 48 12.96 10.15 9.72
CA ALA A 48 11.69 10.19 9.01
C ALA A 48 11.82 9.75 7.55
N LEU A 49 12.84 10.22 6.83
CA LEU A 49 13.00 9.87 5.42
C LEU A 49 13.22 8.36 5.22
N GLU A 50 14.08 7.75 6.05
CA GLU A 50 14.42 6.33 5.96
C GLU A 50 13.25 5.45 6.41
N GLU A 51 12.61 5.79 7.52
CA GLU A 51 11.42 5.09 8.01
C GLU A 51 10.33 5.07 6.93
N TRP A 52 9.97 6.23 6.37
CA TRP A 52 8.98 6.28 5.29
C TRP A 52 9.44 5.56 4.02
N ALA A 53 10.74 5.53 3.73
CA ALA A 53 11.28 4.77 2.60
C ALA A 53 11.16 3.25 2.80
N SER A 54 11.15 2.76 4.05
CA SER A 54 11.00 1.32 4.37
C SER A 54 9.67 0.73 3.89
N SER A 55 8.63 1.56 3.68
CA SER A 55 7.35 1.13 3.12
C SER A 55 7.39 0.86 1.60
N ALA A 56 8.54 1.09 0.95
CA ALA A 56 8.73 0.72 -0.45
C ALA A 56 9.14 -0.76 -0.56
N SER A 57 8.62 -1.44 -1.58
CA SER A 57 9.16 -2.74 -1.99
C SER A 57 10.41 -2.59 -2.87
N ARG A 58 11.16 -3.69 -3.03
CA ARG A 58 12.16 -3.80 -4.11
C ARG A 58 11.51 -3.48 -5.46
N GLY A 59 12.28 -2.87 -6.34
CA GLY A 59 11.76 -2.36 -7.62
C GLY A 59 10.86 -1.13 -7.50
N PHE A 60 10.81 -0.47 -6.32
CA PHE A 60 10.06 0.75 -6.06
C PHE A 60 8.54 0.63 -6.34
N GLY A 61 7.96 -0.55 -6.08
CA GLY A 61 6.53 -0.79 -6.26
C GLY A 61 6.10 -1.22 -7.67
N TYR A 62 7.05 -1.44 -8.58
CA TYR A 62 6.76 -1.90 -9.93
C TYR A 62 7.06 -3.38 -10.11
N LEU A 63 6.04 -4.15 -10.47
CA LEU A 63 6.21 -5.50 -11.00
C LEU A 63 6.77 -5.43 -12.41
N ARG A 64 7.55 -6.45 -12.80
CA ARG A 64 8.04 -6.69 -14.15
C ARG A 64 7.49 -8.04 -14.61
N LEU A 65 6.56 -8.02 -15.57
CA LEU A 65 5.79 -9.19 -15.98
C LEU A 65 5.91 -9.46 -17.48
N GLY A 66 5.73 -10.73 -17.85
CA GLY A 66 5.87 -11.21 -19.23
C GLY A 66 7.31 -11.25 -19.73
N LYS A 67 7.48 -11.71 -20.98
CA LYS A 67 8.82 -11.84 -21.61
C LYS A 67 9.53 -10.50 -21.75
N GLU A 68 8.76 -9.44 -21.99
CA GLU A 68 9.26 -8.07 -22.16
C GLU A 68 9.53 -7.34 -20.83
N LYS A 69 9.38 -8.02 -19.68
CA LYS A 69 9.56 -7.45 -18.33
C LYS A 69 8.78 -6.13 -18.16
N ARG A 70 7.55 -6.07 -18.71
CA ARG A 70 6.71 -4.86 -18.71
C ARG A 70 6.42 -4.43 -17.28
N ARG A 71 6.54 -3.12 -17.03
CA ARG A 71 6.36 -2.55 -15.69
C ARG A 71 4.89 -2.27 -15.37
N PHE A 72 4.45 -2.69 -14.20
CA PHE A 72 3.13 -2.37 -13.64
C PHE A 72 3.28 -1.89 -12.19
N ALA A 73 2.75 -0.71 -11.87
CA ALA A 73 2.69 -0.27 -10.48
C ALA A 73 1.62 -1.08 -9.73
N LEU A 74 1.99 -1.73 -8.63
CA LEU A 74 1.00 -2.40 -7.80
C LEU A 74 0.32 -1.38 -6.88
N SER A 75 -1.02 -1.41 -6.82
CA SER A 75 -1.85 -0.42 -6.13
C SER A 75 -1.41 -0.11 -4.70
N VAL A 76 -1.04 -1.13 -3.91
CA VAL A 76 -0.55 -0.96 -2.53
C VAL A 76 0.69 -0.07 -2.44
N PHE A 77 1.66 -0.23 -3.35
CA PHE A 77 2.88 0.58 -3.36
C PHE A 77 2.66 1.95 -3.99
N HIS A 78 1.66 2.10 -4.88
CA HIS A 78 1.23 3.41 -5.32
C HIS A 78 0.65 4.22 -4.16
N GLN A 79 -0.18 3.61 -3.31
CA GLN A 79 -0.69 4.26 -2.09
C GLN A 79 0.45 4.64 -1.13
N PHE A 80 1.45 3.76 -0.90
CA PHE A 80 2.64 4.12 -0.11
C PHE A 80 3.48 5.23 -0.76
N HIS A 81 3.57 5.28 -2.09
CA HIS A 81 4.20 6.41 -2.80
C HIS A 81 3.46 7.73 -2.54
N CYS A 82 2.13 7.71 -2.61
CA CYS A 82 1.29 8.86 -2.29
C CYS A 82 1.52 9.37 -0.86
N LEU A 83 1.56 8.47 0.13
CA LEU A 83 1.82 8.85 1.53
C LEU A 83 3.17 9.54 1.70
N ARG A 84 4.23 9.03 1.05
CA ARG A 84 5.57 9.65 1.09
C ARG A 84 5.59 11.06 0.48
N LEU A 85 4.85 11.28 -0.61
CA LEU A 85 4.74 12.61 -1.23
C LEU A 85 3.96 13.59 -0.36
N ILE A 86 2.87 13.14 0.27
CA ILE A 86 2.11 13.96 1.22
C ILE A 86 2.99 14.32 2.42
N ARG A 87 3.71 13.37 3.00
CA ARG A 87 4.66 13.64 4.09
C ARG A 87 5.72 14.67 3.68
N LYS A 88 6.32 14.50 2.50
CA LYS A 88 7.32 15.46 1.98
C LYS A 88 6.75 16.88 1.82
N ALA A 89 5.49 16.99 1.40
CA ALA A 89 4.79 18.28 1.34
C ALA A 89 4.60 18.90 2.73
N LEU A 90 4.24 18.09 3.73
CA LEU A 90 4.09 18.53 5.13
C LEU A 90 5.43 18.92 5.78
N ASP A 91 6.54 18.33 5.36
CA ASP A 91 7.91 18.65 5.79
C ASP A 91 8.47 19.92 5.12
N GLY A 92 7.60 20.79 4.58
CA GLY A 92 7.96 22.08 4.00
C GLY A 92 8.38 22.06 2.53
N THR A 93 8.44 20.90 1.89
CA THR A 93 8.77 20.80 0.46
C THR A 93 7.50 20.82 -0.40
N TYR A 94 6.88 22.01 -0.53
CA TYR A 94 5.60 22.18 -1.23
C TYR A 94 5.72 23.09 -2.47
N ASP A 95 6.48 22.64 -3.46
CA ASP A 95 6.60 23.31 -4.76
C ASP A 95 5.41 23.01 -5.71
N ALA A 96 5.42 23.61 -6.89
CA ALA A 96 4.34 23.46 -7.87
C ALA A 96 4.14 21.98 -8.32
N GLY A 97 5.24 21.24 -8.50
CA GLY A 97 5.19 19.82 -8.86
C GLY A 97 4.61 18.96 -7.73
N THR A 98 4.94 19.29 -6.49
CA THR A 98 4.44 18.63 -5.29
C THR A 98 2.97 18.93 -5.08
N LYS A 99 2.52 20.17 -5.30
CA LYS A 99 1.11 20.57 -5.17
C LYS A 99 0.19 19.75 -6.09
N GLY A 100 0.56 19.62 -7.38
CA GLY A 100 -0.20 18.82 -8.33
C GLY A 100 -0.26 17.35 -7.94
N HIS A 101 0.88 16.79 -7.51
CA HIS A 101 0.93 15.40 -7.03
C HIS A 101 0.09 15.19 -5.77
N VAL A 102 0.16 16.08 -4.77
CA VAL A 102 -0.60 15.94 -3.52
C VAL A 102 -2.11 15.95 -3.78
N GLN A 103 -2.61 16.81 -4.69
CA GLN A 103 -4.03 16.79 -5.07
C GLN A 103 -4.44 15.44 -5.68
N HIS A 104 -3.62 14.90 -6.59
CA HIS A 104 -3.84 13.58 -7.17
C HIS A 104 -3.83 12.48 -6.09
N CYS A 105 -2.81 12.50 -5.23
CA CYS A 105 -2.62 11.53 -4.14
C CYS A 105 -3.83 11.52 -3.18
N LEU A 106 -4.28 12.69 -2.72
CA LEU A 106 -5.42 12.80 -1.82
C LEU A 106 -6.72 12.29 -2.47
N THR A 107 -6.92 12.57 -3.76
CA THR A 107 -8.09 12.09 -4.50
C THR A 107 -8.07 10.58 -4.66
N TYR A 108 -6.90 10.02 -5.02
CA TYR A 108 -6.71 8.59 -5.18
C TYR A 108 -6.89 7.83 -3.85
N LEU A 109 -6.24 8.27 -2.77
CA LEU A 109 -6.38 7.65 -1.44
C LEU A 109 -7.83 7.71 -0.95
N ARG A 110 -8.52 8.83 -1.14
CA ARG A 110 -9.96 8.94 -0.84
C ARG A 110 -10.77 7.88 -1.60
N GLN A 111 -10.51 7.67 -2.88
CA GLN A 111 -11.22 6.65 -3.68
C GLN A 111 -10.90 5.23 -3.21
N MET A 112 -9.65 4.95 -2.83
CA MET A 112 -9.27 3.64 -2.28
C MET A 112 -9.94 3.34 -0.94
N ILE A 113 -10.08 4.34 -0.06
CA ILE A 113 -10.84 4.23 1.19
C ILE A 113 -12.32 3.93 0.92
N LEU A 114 -12.93 4.64 -0.03
CA LEU A 114 -14.33 4.40 -0.42
C LEU A 114 -14.54 3.00 -1.03
N CYS A 115 -13.52 2.47 -1.71
CA CYS A 115 -13.57 1.14 -2.30
C CYS A 115 -13.46 0.02 -1.26
N HIS A 116 -12.76 0.26 -0.15
CA HIS A 116 -12.56 -0.70 0.94
C HIS A 116 -12.89 -0.03 2.29
N PRO A 117 -14.17 0.28 2.55
CA PRO A 117 -14.54 0.99 3.76
C PRO A 117 -14.32 0.11 4.99
N ASP A 118 -13.58 0.65 5.95
CA ASP A 118 -13.45 0.09 7.29
C ASP A 118 -14.53 0.69 8.20
N LEU A 119 -15.33 -0.18 8.83
CA LEU A 119 -16.45 0.20 9.69
C LEU A 119 -16.13 0.01 11.19
N THR A 120 -14.85 -0.18 11.53
CA THR A 120 -14.39 -0.27 12.91
C THR A 120 -14.69 1.04 13.65
N LEU A 121 -15.25 0.93 14.86
CA LEU A 121 -15.53 2.09 15.69
C LEU A 121 -14.25 2.55 16.40
N GLU A 122 -13.82 3.77 16.10
CA GLU A 122 -12.66 4.39 16.72
C GLU A 122 -13.08 5.44 17.78
N PRO A 123 -12.48 5.45 18.98
CA PRO A 123 -12.72 6.49 19.97
C PRO A 123 -12.34 7.89 19.47
N ALA A 124 -13.12 8.92 19.84
CA ALA A 124 -12.96 10.28 19.31
C ALA A 124 -11.79 11.07 19.93
N ASP A 125 -11.08 10.55 20.93
CA ASP A 125 -10.08 11.25 21.73
C ASP A 125 -8.64 11.17 21.17
N ILE A 126 -8.48 11.20 19.85
CA ILE A 126 -7.20 10.95 19.12
C ILE A 126 -6.07 11.96 19.40
N ILE A 127 -6.38 13.18 19.89
CA ILE A 127 -5.38 14.24 20.16
C ILE A 127 -5.08 14.35 21.66
N THR A 128 -6.11 14.25 22.51
CA THR A 128 -6.04 14.58 23.94
C THR A 128 -5.66 13.41 24.82
N ARG A 129 -5.68 12.18 24.28
CA ARG A 129 -5.36 10.97 25.02
C ARG A 129 -3.86 10.76 25.17
N ASP A 130 -3.46 10.19 26.30
CA ASP A 130 -2.10 9.67 26.49
C ASP A 130 -1.92 8.39 25.66
N LYS A 131 -1.20 8.52 24.54
CA LYS A 131 -0.94 7.46 23.55
C LYS A 131 0.04 6.40 24.04
N GLU A 132 0.78 6.69 25.11
CA GLU A 132 1.71 5.73 25.72
C GLU A 132 1.00 4.77 26.67
N VAL A 133 -0.12 5.21 27.27
CA VAL A 133 -0.93 4.42 28.20
C VAL A 133 -2.08 3.73 27.49
N TYR A 134 -2.67 4.38 26.48
CA TYR A 134 -3.79 3.84 25.71
C TYR A 134 -3.50 4.02 24.22
N ARG A 135 -3.33 2.91 23.48
CA ARG A 135 -3.19 2.88 22.01
C ARG A 135 -4.52 2.54 21.32
N SER A 136 -4.88 3.26 20.25
CA SER A 136 -6.22 3.21 19.59
C SER A 136 -6.09 2.69 18.17
N GLY A 137 -7.14 2.02 17.69
CA GLY A 137 -7.21 1.46 16.34
C GLY A 137 -7.67 0.00 16.33
N GLY A 138 -7.48 -0.73 17.44
CA GLY A 138 -8.02 -2.07 17.62
C GLY A 138 -7.34 -3.14 16.77
N ASN A 139 -7.89 -4.35 16.80
CA ASN A 139 -7.37 -5.48 16.02
C ASN A 139 -8.19 -5.67 14.75
N HIS A 140 -7.50 -5.75 13.63
CA HIS A 140 -8.06 -5.93 12.30
C HIS A 140 -7.67 -7.28 11.72
N ILE A 141 -8.58 -7.91 10.99
CA ILE A 141 -8.28 -9.10 10.19
C ILE A 141 -7.87 -8.61 8.80
N CYS A 142 -6.58 -8.70 8.51
CA CYS A 142 -5.96 -8.20 7.30
C CYS A 142 -5.52 -9.34 6.40
N ARG A 143 -5.26 -9.03 5.13
CA ARG A 143 -4.48 -9.91 4.25
C ARG A 143 -3.00 -9.76 4.58
N ASP A 144 -2.28 -10.86 4.61
CA ASP A 144 -0.85 -10.88 4.96
C ASP A 144 -0.03 -10.10 3.94
N TRP A 145 0.32 -8.86 4.29
CA TRP A 145 1.09 -8.00 3.41
C TRP A 145 2.54 -8.47 3.27
N SER A 146 3.08 -9.26 4.20
CA SER A 146 4.47 -9.75 4.11
C SER A 146 4.68 -10.55 2.83
N LYS A 147 3.67 -11.34 2.44
CA LYS A 147 3.65 -12.12 1.20
C LYS A 147 3.69 -11.26 -0.04
N VAL A 148 3.13 -10.05 0.00
CA VAL A 148 3.24 -9.09 -1.09
C VAL A 148 4.69 -8.59 -1.22
N TYR A 149 5.37 -8.29 -0.10
CA TYR A 149 6.77 -7.87 -0.12
C TYR A 149 7.71 -9.00 -0.57
N GLU A 150 7.50 -10.23 -0.10
CA GLU A 150 8.22 -11.43 -0.56
C GLU A 150 8.08 -11.58 -2.08
N MET A 151 6.85 -11.54 -2.59
CA MET A 151 6.57 -11.63 -4.02
C MET A 151 7.24 -10.51 -4.83
N MET A 152 7.22 -9.26 -4.35
CA MET A 152 7.89 -8.15 -5.03
C MET A 152 9.42 -8.34 -5.08
N ASN A 153 10.00 -8.89 -4.01
CA ASN A 153 11.42 -9.19 -3.97
C ASN A 153 11.79 -10.23 -5.02
N ASP A 154 11.05 -11.34 -5.05
CA ASP A 154 11.29 -12.42 -6.02
C ASP A 154 11.08 -11.95 -7.47
N ASN A 155 10.06 -11.12 -7.71
CA ASN A 155 9.83 -10.52 -9.01
C ASN A 155 10.99 -9.61 -9.44
N PHE A 156 11.54 -8.81 -8.51
CA PHE A 156 12.67 -7.94 -8.82
C PHE A 156 13.94 -8.74 -9.15
N GLU A 157 14.30 -9.71 -8.31
CA GLU A 157 15.50 -10.55 -8.49
C GLU A 157 15.45 -11.40 -9.77
N SER A 158 14.29 -11.92 -10.13
CA SER A 158 14.11 -12.66 -11.39
C SER A 158 14.08 -11.77 -12.65
N SER A 159 14.01 -10.45 -12.46
CA SER A 159 13.84 -9.48 -13.55
C SER A 159 15.03 -8.58 -13.79
N ILE A 160 16.09 -8.70 -12.99
CA ILE A 160 17.42 -8.13 -13.29
C ILE A 160 18.15 -8.97 -14.35
#